data_AF-A0A645E917-F1
#
_entry.id   AF-A0A645E917-F1
#
_cell.length_a   1.000
_cell.length_b   1.000
_cell.length_c   1.000
_cell.angle_alpha   90.00
_cell.angle_beta   90.00
_cell.angle_gamma   90.00
#
_symmetry.space_group_name_H-M   'P 1'
#
loop_
_entity.id
_entity.type
_entity.pdbx_description
1 polymer ?
#
loop_
_entity_poly.entity_id
_entity_poly.type
_entity_poly.pdbx_seq_one_letter_code
_entity_poly.pdbx_strand_id
1 'polypeptide(L)'
;MKVVPVIDSCFANQYFIWGDNPLLRWATNNTKLIASGKKQGTDTGNYYYGKIEAKSRKTDPFMAVVASMIIEDNLPDDSGLATPDVDVYTY
;
A
#
# COMPACT_ATOMS: atom_id res chain seq x y z
N MET A 1 -9.52 0.92 -10.67
CA MET A 1 -8.66 1.43 -9.57
C MET A 1 -7.21 1.39 -10.07
N LYS A 2 -6.55 2.54 -10.24
CA LYS A 2 -5.21 2.61 -10.88
C LYS A 2 -4.09 2.01 -10.04
N VAL A 3 -4.23 1.97 -8.71
CA VAL A 3 -3.13 1.61 -7.79
C VAL A 3 -2.86 0.10 -7.66
N VAL A 4 -3.85 -0.77 -7.94
CA VAL A 4 -3.69 -2.24 -7.83
C VAL A 4 -2.49 -2.76 -8.66
N PRO A 5 -2.37 -2.46 -9.96
CA PRO A 5 -1.22 -2.91 -10.74
C PRO A 5 0.11 -2.31 -10.26
N VAL A 6 0.10 -1.13 -9.62
CA VAL A 6 1.32 -0.52 -9.05
C VAL A 6 1.76 -1.29 -7.82
N ILE A 7 0.84 -1.59 -6.89
CA ILE A 7 1.10 -2.42 -5.71
C ILE A 7 1.62 -3.80 -6.13
N ASP A 8 0.99 -4.44 -7.13
CA ASP A 8 1.43 -5.74 -7.65
C ASP A 8 2.85 -5.67 -8.21
N SER A 9 3.19 -4.59 -8.93
CA SER A 9 4.54 -4.34 -9.43
C SER A 9 5.54 -4.16 -8.28
N CYS A 10 5.19 -3.41 -7.23
CA CYS A 10 6.06 -3.25 -6.05
C CYS A 10 6.34 -4.57 -5.34
N PHE A 11 5.35 -5.46 -5.25
CA PHE A 11 5.57 -6.81 -4.72
C PHE A 11 6.42 -7.68 -5.65
N ALA A 12 6.13 -7.68 -6.96
CA ALA A 12 6.88 -8.46 -7.95
C ALA A 12 8.36 -8.08 -7.98
N ASN A 13 8.66 -6.79 -7.86
CA ASN A 13 10.02 -6.24 -7.87
C ASN A 13 10.65 -6.14 -6.47
N GLN A 14 9.99 -6.63 -5.42
CA GLN A 14 10.49 -6.61 -4.04
C GLN A 14 10.85 -5.20 -3.52
N TYR A 15 10.09 -4.18 -3.92
CA TYR A 15 10.30 -2.80 -3.47
C TYR A 15 9.81 -2.54 -2.04
N PHE A 16 8.92 -3.39 -1.53
CA PHE A 16 8.52 -3.31 -0.13
C PHE A 16 9.51 -4.03 0.78
N ILE A 17 10.08 -3.29 1.71
CA ILE A 17 11.00 -3.80 2.73
C ILE A 17 10.46 -3.46 4.12
N TRP A 18 10.07 -4.48 4.87
CA TRP A 18 9.61 -4.34 6.26
C TRP A 18 10.20 -5.39 7.22
N GLY A 19 11.16 -6.18 6.74
CA GLY A 19 11.87 -7.18 7.55
C GLY A 19 10.97 -8.27 8.13
N ASP A 20 11.35 -8.80 9.30
CA ASP A 20 10.55 -9.76 10.07
C ASP A 20 9.47 -9.06 10.91
N ASN A 21 8.56 -8.35 10.22
CA ASN A 21 7.41 -7.72 10.87
C ASN A 21 6.20 -8.68 10.84
N PRO A 22 5.82 -9.32 11.96
CA PRO A 22 4.74 -10.30 11.99
C PRO A 22 3.36 -9.68 11.71
N LEU A 23 3.15 -8.41 12.08
CA LEU A 23 1.88 -7.72 11.86
C LEU A 23 1.64 -7.44 10.37
N LEU A 24 2.66 -6.95 9.67
CA LEU A 24 2.57 -6.72 8.22
C LEU A 24 2.45 -8.04 7.47
N ARG A 25 3.26 -9.05 7.81
CA ARG A 25 3.15 -10.39 7.22
C ARG A 25 1.74 -10.96 7.39
N TRP A 26 1.16 -10.84 8.58
CA TRP A 26 -0.20 -11.26 8.84
C TRP A 26 -1.21 -10.48 7.99
N ALA A 27 -1.16 -9.15 8.02
CA ALA A 27 -2.13 -8.30 7.31
C ALA A 27 -2.11 -8.54 5.80
N THR A 28 -0.92 -8.61 5.19
CA THR A 28 -0.74 -8.88 3.76
C THR A 28 -1.30 -10.26 3.40
N ASN A 29 -0.95 -11.31 4.15
CA ASN A 29 -1.43 -12.67 3.88
C ASN A 29 -2.92 -12.91 4.20
N ASN A 30 -3.58 -11.96 4.86
CA ASN A 30 -5.02 -12.02 5.15
C ASN A 30 -5.87 -11.09 4.27
N THR A 31 -5.23 -10.38 3.33
CA THR A 31 -5.90 -9.53 2.35
C THR A 31 -6.17 -10.32 1.07
N LYS A 32 -7.32 -10.08 0.44
CA LYS A 32 -7.67 -10.59 -0.89
C LYS A 32 -8.06 -9.47 -1.83
N LEU A 33 -7.85 -9.69 -3.11
CA LEU A 33 -8.37 -8.86 -4.18
C LEU A 33 -9.78 -9.34 -4.57
N ILE A 34 -10.73 -8.43 -4.70
CA ILE A 34 -12.12 -8.74 -5.05
C ILE A 34 -12.51 -7.91 -6.26
N ALA A 35 -13.03 -8.58 -7.30
CA ALA A 35 -13.59 -7.90 -8.47
C ALA A 35 -14.90 -7.21 -8.10
N SER A 36 -14.99 -5.91 -8.39
CA SER A 36 -16.18 -5.09 -8.15
C SER A 36 -17.27 -5.44 -9.13
N GLY A 37 -18.52 -5.54 -8.65
CA GLY A 37 -19.70 -5.68 -9.48
C GLY A 37 -19.86 -7.01 -10.24
N LYS A 38 -18.87 -7.92 -10.20
CA LYS A 38 -18.95 -9.26 -10.82
C LYS A 38 -20.16 -10.07 -10.33
N LYS A 39 -20.50 -9.98 -9.04
CA LYS A 39 -21.70 -10.63 -8.46
C LYS A 39 -23.01 -9.95 -8.82
N GLN A 40 -22.96 -8.69 -9.26
CA GLN A 40 -24.11 -7.85 -9.60
C GLN A 40 -24.30 -7.73 -11.12
N GLY A 41 -23.53 -8.48 -11.92
CA GLY A 41 -23.57 -8.41 -13.40
C GLY A 41 -22.91 -7.16 -13.99
N THR A 42 -22.36 -6.28 -13.15
CA THR A 42 -21.67 -5.06 -13.55
C THR A 42 -20.17 -5.26 -13.44
N ASP A 43 -19.59 -6.11 -14.29
CA ASP A 43 -18.14 -6.29 -14.34
C ASP A 43 -17.49 -5.04 -14.94
N THR A 44 -17.07 -4.13 -14.06
CA THR A 44 -16.46 -2.86 -14.46
C THR A 44 -14.94 -2.97 -14.62
N GLY A 45 -14.36 -4.17 -14.44
CA GLY A 45 -12.91 -4.37 -14.41
C GLY A 45 -12.22 -3.71 -13.21
N ASN A 46 -12.98 -3.19 -12.24
CA ASN A 46 -12.44 -2.60 -11.03
C ASN A 46 -12.22 -3.67 -9.97
N TYR A 47 -11.17 -3.50 -9.18
CA TYR A 47 -10.86 -4.34 -8.03
C TYR A 47 -10.79 -3.52 -6.75
N TYR A 48 -11.02 -4.19 -5.62
CA TYR A 48 -10.82 -3.62 -4.29
C TYR A 48 -10.18 -4.65 -3.36
N TYR A 49 -9.40 -4.18 -2.39
CA TYR A 49 -8.82 -5.02 -1.35
C TYR A 49 -9.84 -5.25 -0.23
N GLY A 50 -9.90 -6.49 0.25
CA GLY A 50 -10.77 -6.88 1.35
C GLY A 50 -10.19 -8.02 2.16
N LYS A 51 -10.91 -8.44 3.19
CA LYS A 51 -10.45 -9.51 4.08
C LYS A 51 -10.75 -10.89 3.51
N ILE A 52 -9.82 -11.84 3.65
CA ILE A 52 -10.10 -13.25 3.32
C ILE A 52 -11.27 -13.75 4.15
N GLU A 53 -11.19 -13.57 5.46
CA GLU A 53 -12.24 -13.88 6.44
C GLU A 53 -12.76 -12.58 7.08
N ALA A 54 -14.08 -12.40 7.06
CA ALA A 54 -14.71 -11.09 7.26
C ALA A 54 -14.81 -10.63 8.72
N LYS A 55 -14.83 -11.56 9.69
CA LYS A 55 -15.09 -11.26 11.10
C LYS A 55 -13.82 -10.87 11.85
N SER A 56 -12.83 -11.75 11.88
CA SER A 56 -11.73 -11.69 12.86
C SER A 56 -10.40 -11.25 12.25
N ARG A 57 -10.19 -11.42 10.94
CA ARG A 57 -8.93 -10.98 10.32
C ARG A 57 -8.79 -9.46 10.34
N LYS A 58 -7.55 -9.03 10.56
CA LYS A 58 -7.12 -7.63 10.52
C LYS A 58 -6.24 -7.43 9.30
N THR A 59 -6.57 -6.42 8.52
CA THR A 59 -5.86 -6.03 7.29
C THR A 59 -5.50 -4.56 7.31
N ASP A 60 -5.71 -3.87 8.44
CA ASP A 60 -5.50 -2.44 8.60
C ASP A 60 -4.06 -2.01 8.24
N PRO A 61 -2.99 -2.74 8.68
CA PRO A 61 -1.63 -2.40 8.27
C PRO A 61 -1.42 -2.46 6.75
N PHE A 62 -2.03 -3.42 6.05
CA PHE A 62 -1.96 -3.48 4.59
C PHE A 62 -2.76 -2.35 3.94
N MET A 63 -3.96 -2.06 4.46
CA MET A 63 -4.78 -0.95 3.96
C MET A 63 -4.12 0.42 4.16
N ALA A 64 -3.28 0.59 5.19
CA ALA A 64 -2.47 1.79 5.36
C ALA A 64 -1.45 1.96 4.22
N VAL A 65 -0.79 0.88 3.79
CA VAL A 65 0.10 0.89 2.60
C VAL A 65 -0.68 1.22 1.33
N VAL A 66 -1.86 0.62 1.15
CA VAL A 66 -2.72 0.95 0.01
C VAL A 66 -3.08 2.44 0.02
N ALA A 67 -3.47 2.98 1.17
CA ALA A 67 -3.83 4.39 1.30
C ALA A 67 -2.66 5.33 0.99
N SER A 68 -1.43 5.01 1.44
CA SER A 68 -0.26 5.83 1.12
C SER A 68 0.06 5.85 -0.37
N MET A 69 -0.14 4.72 -1.07
CA MET A 69 0.09 4.65 -2.52
C MET A 69 -1.01 5.32 -3.35
N ILE A 70 -2.23 5.42 -2.84
CA ILE A 70 -3.32 6.12 -3.54
C ILE A 70 -3.02 7.61 -3.68
N ILE A 71 -2.41 8.20 -2.65
CA ILE A 71 -2.14 9.64 -2.59
C ILE A 71 -0.78 10.02 -3.19
N GLU A 72 -0.03 9.07 -3.74
CA GLU A 72 1.31 9.29 -4.30
C GLU A 72 1.33 10.44 -5.30
N ASP A 73 0.39 10.45 -6.24
CA ASP A 73 0.24 11.50 -7.27
C ASP A 73 -0.04 12.90 -6.69
N ASN A 74 -0.39 13.02 -5.40
CA ASN A 74 -0.61 14.30 -4.74
C ASN A 74 0.61 14.80 -3.96
N LEU A 75 1.67 13.98 -3.84
CA LEU A 75 2.91 14.47 -3.25
C LEU A 75 3.52 15.50 -4.22
N PRO A 76 3.97 16.66 -3.71
CA PRO A 76 4.70 17.60 -4.54
C PRO A 76 6.00 16.95 -5.01
N ASP A 77 6.31 17.09 -6.30
CA ASP A 77 7.65 16.80 -6.80
C ASP A 77 8.64 17.67 -6.02
N ASP A 78 9.76 17.07 -5.59
CA ASP A 78 10.79 17.75 -4.82
C ASP A 78 11.22 19.04 -5.53
N SER A 79 10.84 20.18 -4.95
CA SER A 79 11.27 21.49 -5.39
C SER A 79 12.57 21.85 -4.69
N GLY A 80 13.55 20.94 -4.70
CA GLY A 80 14.92 21.16 -4.24
C GLY A 80 15.00 21.99 -2.97
N LEU A 81 14.33 21.56 -1.90
CA LEU A 81 14.49 22.22 -0.61
C LEU A 81 15.98 22.22 -0.25
N ALA A 82 16.55 23.41 -0.08
CA ALA A 82 17.94 23.55 0.29
C ALA A 82 18.19 22.71 1.55
N THR A 83 19.17 21.80 1.48
CA THR A 83 19.61 21.04 2.66
C THR A 83 19.92 22.04 3.77
N PRO A 84 19.28 21.93 4.95
CA PRO A 84 19.54 22.85 6.04
C PRO A 84 21.01 22.76 6.45
N ASP A 85 21.63 23.91 6.69
CA ASP A 85 22.98 23.99 7.23
C ASP A 85 22.95 23.45 8.67
N VAL A 86 23.54 22.28 8.89
CA VAL A 86 23.57 21.61 10.19
C VAL A 86 24.99 21.65 10.74
N ASP A 87 25.17 22.43 11.82
CA ASP A 87 26.45 22.46 12.54
C ASP A 87 26.69 21.13 13.26
N VAL A 88 27.81 20.47 12.93
CA VAL A 88 28.25 19.26 13.64
C VAL A 88 29.19 19.68 14.78
N TYR A 89 28.74 19.52 16.02
CA TYR A 89 29.61 19.65 17.19
C TYR A 89 30.31 18.32 17.47
N THR A 90 31.64 18.29 17.30
CA THR A 90 32.51 17.22 17.79
C THR A 90 33.08 17.59 19.16
N TYR A 91 33.02 16.67 20.13
CA TYR A 91 33.68 16.78 21.44
C TYR A 91 35.09 16.19 21.38
#